data_AF-A0A932D029-F1
#
_entry.id   AF-A0A932D029-F1
#
_cell.length_a   1.000
_cell.length_b   1.000
_cell.length_c   1.000
_cell.angle_alpha   90.00
_cell.angle_beta   90.00
_cell.angle_gamma   90.00
#
_symmetry.space_group_name_H-M   'P 1'
#
loop_
_entity.id
_entity.type
_entity.pdbx_description
1 polymer ?
#
loop_
_entity_poly.entity_id
_entity_poly.type
_entity_poly.pdbx_seq_one_letter_code
_entity_poly.pdbx_strand_id
1 'polypeptide(L)'
;MRETWDGSHAPRGDPPTVYQDAITPGRTGAIDPPARGLLTRWRIGGTTMDGERIGAWLLCAWLVAAGCGPDRGGDDDDDDSGARLDGDAVFALALLASAPNVFAQGMTALSMARIEQDDGAGDCPTLEENGDRMVLEGGCEDEDGNEWQGRMTAVGIESEAGGTITYEGFGFASLEECGRDVLVYDGTLAGERSGDGPVEFEADLRLEGENGCTGMEMTADWDYSGVLEQSGDDADHDGEPDVGRWNGTGSVSHSEIGEVEALTTDEVVDGTACSTEAASGTTELRAGGQVAIITYDGATDCDPGSTVTWTLDGVDQGEVSGVQCSIGQPAAPGRSGWLAALWPVVLLVRKLR
;
A
#
# COMPACT_ATOMS: atom_id res chain seq x y z
N MET A 1 18.07 -64.24 12.65
CA MET A 1 18.72 -63.92 13.94
C MET A 1 18.17 -62.58 14.39
N ARG A 2 17.48 -62.59 15.53
CA ARG A 2 17.00 -61.41 16.26
C ARG A 2 18.08 -61.06 17.27
N GLU A 3 18.48 -59.79 17.35
CA GLU A 3 19.08 -59.25 18.57
C GLU A 3 18.41 -57.92 18.89
N THR A 4 17.75 -57.93 20.03
CA THR A 4 17.15 -56.84 20.77
C THR A 4 18.25 -56.09 21.53
N TRP A 5 18.20 -54.76 21.54
CA TRP A 5 19.04 -53.94 22.42
C TRP A 5 18.15 -53.25 23.47
N ASP A 6 18.43 -53.54 24.73
CA ASP A 6 17.85 -53.00 25.96
C ASP A 6 19.01 -52.45 26.81
N GLY A 7 18.74 -51.42 27.61
CA GLY A 7 19.61 -50.89 28.65
C GLY A 7 19.94 -49.42 28.41
N SER A 8 19.17 -48.47 28.95
CA SER A 8 19.23 -47.99 30.33
C SER A 8 20.57 -47.34 30.69
N HIS A 9 20.56 -46.04 31.01
CA HIS A 9 21.35 -45.31 32.01
C HIS A 9 21.46 -43.82 31.62
N ALA A 10 20.64 -42.95 32.24
CA ALA A 10 20.84 -41.51 32.23
C ALA A 10 20.92 -41.02 33.70
N PRO A 11 21.98 -40.30 34.11
CA PRO A 11 22.10 -39.78 35.47
C PRO A 11 21.26 -38.50 35.66
N ARG A 12 20.67 -38.41 36.85
CA ARG A 12 19.94 -37.25 37.39
C ARG A 12 20.92 -36.15 37.77
N GLY A 13 20.66 -34.92 37.31
CA GLY A 13 21.26 -33.69 37.83
C GLY A 13 20.21 -32.89 38.59
N ASP A 14 20.53 -32.47 39.80
CA ASP A 14 19.67 -31.70 40.71
C ASP A 14 19.48 -30.23 40.24
N PRO A 15 18.32 -29.60 40.49
CA PRO A 15 18.11 -28.18 40.26
C PRO A 15 18.62 -27.32 41.44
N PRO A 16 19.10 -26.09 41.20
CA PRO A 16 19.50 -25.18 42.27
C PRO A 16 18.30 -24.50 42.93
N THR A 17 18.34 -24.50 44.26
CA THR A 17 17.52 -23.73 45.21
C THR A 17 17.94 -22.26 45.23
N VAL A 18 16.99 -21.32 45.10
CA VAL A 18 17.17 -19.92 45.55
C VAL A 18 15.89 -19.36 46.19
N TYR A 19 16.00 -19.13 47.50
CA TYR A 19 15.38 -18.13 48.39
C TYR A 19 13.91 -17.70 48.21
N GLN A 20 13.09 -18.16 49.16
CA GLN A 20 11.90 -17.46 49.64
C GLN A 20 12.30 -16.61 50.85
N ASP A 21 11.96 -15.31 50.83
CA ASP A 21 11.85 -14.52 52.05
C ASP A 21 10.45 -13.91 52.15
N ALA A 22 9.90 -14.06 53.35
CA ALA A 22 8.56 -13.73 53.76
C ALA A 22 8.42 -12.24 54.12
N ILE A 23 7.24 -11.66 53.86
CA ILE A 23 6.84 -10.38 54.46
C ILE A 23 5.46 -10.53 55.11
N THR A 24 5.46 -10.31 56.42
CA THR A 24 4.32 -10.26 57.36
C THR A 24 3.58 -8.90 57.26
N PRO A 25 2.26 -8.83 57.50
CA PRO A 25 1.49 -7.59 57.41
C PRO A 25 1.35 -6.83 58.75
N GLY A 26 1.35 -5.50 58.67
CA GLY A 26 0.57 -4.62 59.57
C GLY A 26 1.35 -3.56 60.36
N ARG A 27 1.11 -2.26 60.08
CA ARG A 27 0.38 -1.31 60.94
C ARG A 27 0.45 0.15 60.42
N THR A 28 -0.74 0.69 60.14
CA THR A 28 -1.27 2.04 60.46
C THR A 28 -0.34 3.26 60.57
N GLY A 29 -0.59 4.24 59.71
CA GLY A 29 -0.26 5.65 59.91
C GLY A 29 -1.02 6.52 58.90
N ALA A 30 -1.99 7.29 59.37
CA ALA A 30 -2.89 8.14 58.58
C ALA A 30 -2.21 9.44 58.11
N ILE A 31 -2.36 9.75 56.82
CA ILE A 31 -2.36 11.12 56.28
C ILE A 31 -3.42 11.15 55.17
N ASP A 32 -4.39 12.05 55.30
CA ASP A 32 -5.48 12.35 54.36
C ASP A 32 -5.17 13.71 53.66
N PRO A 33 -5.83 14.10 52.55
CA PRO A 33 -5.26 14.03 51.20
C PRO A 33 -5.01 15.41 50.55
N PRO A 34 -4.55 15.45 49.29
CA PRO A 34 -5.49 15.99 48.29
C PRO A 34 -5.56 15.22 46.96
N ALA A 35 -6.73 15.37 46.35
CA ALA A 35 -7.06 15.22 44.93
C ALA A 35 -6.91 13.83 44.29
N ARG A 36 -8.08 13.20 44.12
CA ARG A 36 -8.36 12.11 43.19
C ARG A 36 -7.93 12.47 41.77
N GLY A 37 -7.13 11.61 41.15
CA GLY A 37 -6.94 11.52 39.70
C GLY A 37 -6.64 10.06 39.39
N LEU A 38 -7.58 9.39 38.74
CA LEU A 38 -7.54 7.97 38.41
C LEU A 38 -6.26 7.60 37.65
N LEU A 39 -5.54 6.62 38.18
CA LEU A 39 -4.68 5.76 37.39
C LEU A 39 -5.57 4.94 36.47
N THR A 40 -5.64 5.30 35.20
CA THR A 40 -6.12 4.40 34.14
C THR A 40 -4.92 4.01 33.30
N ARG A 41 -4.41 2.82 33.62
CA ARG A 41 -3.41 2.09 32.85
C ARG A 41 -4.15 1.57 31.61
N TRP A 42 -3.99 2.22 30.47
CA TRP A 42 -4.42 1.67 29.19
C TRP A 42 -3.23 1.01 28.51
N ARG A 43 -3.40 -0.27 28.24
CA ARG A 43 -2.57 -1.08 27.35
C ARG A 43 -3.42 -1.17 26.08
N ILE A 44 -3.00 -0.50 25.02
CA ILE A 44 -3.64 -0.55 23.70
C ILE A 44 -2.70 -1.35 22.80
N GLY A 45 -3.28 -2.28 22.04
CA GLY A 45 -2.59 -3.18 21.12
C GLY A 45 -1.77 -2.39 20.09
N GLY A 46 -0.71 -2.93 19.54
CA GLY A 46 -0.48 -4.35 19.31
C GLY A 46 -0.12 -4.65 17.86
N THR A 47 -0.01 -3.63 17.00
CA THR A 47 0.62 -3.71 15.68
C THR A 47 1.26 -2.35 15.39
N THR A 48 2.53 -2.40 15.00
CA THR A 48 3.28 -1.27 14.44
C THR A 48 3.31 -1.49 12.93
N MET A 49 2.87 -0.51 12.14
CA MET A 49 3.37 -0.42 10.76
C MET A 49 4.83 0.00 10.85
N ASP A 50 5.74 -0.94 10.58
CA ASP A 50 7.15 -0.62 10.45
C ASP A 50 7.36 0.24 9.20
N GLY A 51 8.16 1.30 9.32
CA GLY A 51 8.53 2.17 8.19
C GLY A 51 9.17 1.42 7.00
N GLU A 52 9.63 0.18 7.21
CA GLU A 52 10.05 -0.73 6.13
C GLU A 52 8.93 -1.06 5.14
N ARG A 53 7.65 -1.06 5.55
CA ARG A 53 6.50 -1.34 4.67
C ARG A 53 6.12 -0.14 3.80
N ILE A 54 6.24 1.08 4.32
CA ILE A 54 6.08 2.32 3.53
C ILE A 54 7.25 2.46 2.56
N GLY A 55 8.46 2.12 2.99
CA GLY A 55 9.62 2.03 2.12
C GLY A 55 9.43 1.03 0.98
N ALA A 56 8.85 -0.15 1.23
CA ALA A 56 8.51 -1.12 0.18
C ALA A 56 7.41 -0.62 -0.76
N TRP A 57 6.46 0.16 -0.25
CA TRP A 57 5.37 0.80 -1.02
C TRP A 57 5.92 1.85 -1.99
N LEU A 58 6.73 2.76 -1.45
CA LEU A 58 7.47 3.75 -2.22
C LEU A 58 8.38 3.05 -3.21
N LEU A 59 9.13 2.02 -2.79
CA LEU A 59 10.01 1.22 -3.66
C LEU A 59 9.23 0.50 -4.76
N CYS A 60 7.99 0.05 -4.56
CA CYS A 60 7.20 -0.57 -5.63
C CYS A 60 6.73 0.47 -6.65
N ALA A 61 6.20 1.61 -6.19
CA ALA A 61 5.91 2.74 -7.08
C ALA A 61 7.19 3.23 -7.80
N TRP A 62 8.32 3.23 -7.10
CA TRP A 62 9.64 3.57 -7.63
C TRP A 62 10.22 2.51 -8.55
N LEU A 63 9.98 1.22 -8.34
CA LEU A 63 10.49 0.12 -9.16
C LEU A 63 9.71 -0.01 -10.45
N VAL A 64 8.43 0.36 -10.45
CA VAL A 64 7.67 0.61 -11.68
C VAL A 64 8.29 1.78 -12.45
N ALA A 65 8.70 2.85 -11.76
CA ALA A 65 9.33 4.02 -12.40
C ALA A 65 10.81 3.83 -12.80
N ALA A 66 11.55 2.98 -12.09
CA ALA A 66 12.98 2.72 -12.30
C ALA A 66 13.20 1.45 -13.15
N GLY A 67 12.18 1.02 -13.88
CA GLY A 67 12.22 -0.13 -14.77
C GLY A 67 13.48 -0.09 -15.64
N CYS A 68 14.40 -1.01 -15.35
CA CYS A 68 15.48 -1.40 -16.26
C CYS A 68 14.85 -2.07 -17.49
N GLY A 69 14.22 -1.30 -18.36
CA GLY A 69 13.82 -1.76 -19.68
C GLY A 69 15.09 -2.06 -20.50
N PRO A 70 15.16 -3.19 -21.22
CA PRO A 70 16.26 -3.44 -22.14
C PRO A 70 16.22 -2.34 -23.23
N ASP A 71 17.34 -1.62 -23.41
CA ASP A 71 17.57 -0.61 -24.47
C ASP A 71 16.83 -0.97 -25.78
N ARG A 72 15.67 -0.36 -26.03
CA ARG A 72 14.93 -0.49 -27.30
C ARG A 72 14.97 0.84 -28.04
N GLY A 73 16.12 1.10 -28.66
CA GLY A 73 16.24 2.08 -29.74
C GLY A 73 15.54 1.55 -30.99
N GLY A 74 14.27 1.90 -31.18
CA GLY A 74 13.51 1.67 -32.41
C GLY A 74 12.74 2.94 -32.74
N ASP A 75 13.10 3.57 -33.87
CA ASP A 75 12.51 4.81 -34.36
C ASP A 75 11.00 4.67 -34.62
N ASP A 76 10.28 5.72 -34.24
CA ASP A 76 8.86 6.05 -34.44
C ASP A 76 8.20 5.45 -35.69
N ASP A 77 7.28 4.50 -35.49
CA ASP A 77 6.14 4.29 -36.38
C ASP A 77 4.88 4.37 -35.49
N ASP A 78 4.00 5.34 -35.78
CA ASP A 78 2.68 5.61 -35.16
C ASP A 78 1.67 4.45 -35.34
N ASP A 79 2.13 3.20 -35.31
CA ASP A 79 1.22 2.05 -35.32
C ASP A 79 0.57 2.01 -33.93
N ASP A 80 -0.77 2.10 -33.88
CA ASP A 80 -1.64 1.79 -32.72
C ASP A 80 -1.47 0.31 -32.30
N SER A 81 -0.24 -0.18 -32.22
CA SER A 81 0.08 -1.51 -31.76
C SER A 81 -0.15 -1.49 -30.26
N GLY A 82 -1.35 -1.92 -29.85
CA GLY A 82 -1.66 -2.19 -28.45
C GLY A 82 -0.56 -3.01 -27.76
N ALA A 83 -0.56 -3.01 -26.43
CA ALA A 83 0.57 -3.52 -25.66
C ALA A 83 1.02 -4.92 -26.08
N ARG A 84 2.34 -5.13 -26.04
CA ARG A 84 2.93 -6.46 -26.22
C ARG A 84 2.90 -7.20 -24.89
N LEU A 85 2.07 -8.24 -24.77
CA LEU A 85 1.95 -9.02 -23.53
C LEU A 85 3.05 -10.09 -23.41
N ASP A 86 4.31 -9.66 -23.29
CA ASP A 86 5.42 -10.54 -22.88
C ASP A 86 5.59 -10.54 -21.35
N GLY A 87 6.53 -11.36 -20.82
CA GLY A 87 6.66 -11.55 -19.38
C GLY A 87 7.01 -10.29 -18.60
N ASP A 88 7.86 -9.42 -19.16
CA ASP A 88 8.24 -8.16 -18.52
C ASP A 88 7.07 -7.17 -18.54
N ALA A 89 6.34 -7.11 -19.66
CA ALA A 89 5.13 -6.29 -19.79
C ALA A 89 4.03 -6.74 -18.83
N VAL A 90 3.79 -8.05 -18.70
CA VAL A 90 2.78 -8.58 -17.78
C VAL A 90 3.16 -8.35 -16.33
N PHE A 91 4.45 -8.45 -15.97
CA PHE A 91 4.91 -8.06 -14.63
C PHE A 91 4.58 -6.61 -14.31
N ALA A 92 4.97 -5.67 -15.19
CA ALA A 92 4.70 -4.26 -14.98
C ALA A 92 3.19 -3.95 -14.96
N LEU A 93 2.41 -4.55 -15.86
CA LEU A 93 0.95 -4.38 -15.89
C LEU A 93 0.26 -5.02 -14.68
N ALA A 94 0.78 -6.12 -14.12
CA ALA A 94 0.25 -6.71 -12.89
C ALA A 94 0.31 -5.71 -11.72
N LEU A 95 1.34 -4.85 -11.69
CA LEU A 95 1.52 -3.81 -10.70
C LEU A 95 0.66 -2.56 -10.95
N LEU A 96 0.07 -2.41 -12.14
CA LEU A 96 -0.60 -1.18 -12.57
C LEU A 96 -2.09 -1.34 -12.89
N ALA A 97 -2.52 -2.53 -13.31
CA ALA A 97 -3.81 -2.70 -14.00
C ALA A 97 -4.88 -3.43 -13.17
N SER A 98 -4.52 -3.99 -12.01
CA SER A 98 -5.52 -4.59 -11.14
C SER A 98 -6.31 -3.51 -10.38
N ALA A 99 -7.60 -3.75 -10.13
CA ALA A 99 -8.47 -2.81 -9.40
C ALA A 99 -7.86 -2.26 -8.10
N PRO A 100 -7.30 -3.08 -7.18
CA PRO A 100 -6.65 -2.53 -5.99
C PRO A 100 -5.41 -1.70 -6.32
N ASN A 101 -4.60 -2.12 -7.30
CA ASN A 101 -3.41 -1.37 -7.70
C ASN A 101 -3.78 -0.01 -8.33
N VAL A 102 -4.80 0.06 -9.19
CA VAL A 102 -5.29 1.33 -9.76
C VAL A 102 -5.77 2.28 -8.67
N PHE A 103 -6.57 1.78 -7.72
CA PHE A 103 -7.03 2.57 -6.59
C PHE A 103 -5.85 3.09 -5.75
N ALA A 104 -4.87 2.24 -5.45
CA ALA A 104 -3.65 2.63 -4.74
C ALA A 104 -2.87 3.71 -5.49
N GLN A 105 -2.70 3.60 -6.81
CA GLN A 105 -2.03 4.62 -7.62
C GLN A 105 -2.71 5.99 -7.48
N GLY A 106 -4.05 6.00 -7.49
CA GLY A 106 -4.82 7.22 -7.26
C GLY A 106 -4.73 7.80 -5.84
N MET A 107 -4.23 7.03 -4.86
CA MET A 107 -4.03 7.47 -3.47
C MET A 107 -2.56 7.81 -3.15
N THR A 108 -1.61 7.46 -4.04
CA THR A 108 -0.17 7.60 -3.80
C THR A 108 0.24 9.01 -3.41
N ALA A 109 -0.07 10.01 -4.25
CA ALA A 109 0.40 11.38 -4.03
C ALA A 109 -0.19 12.00 -2.75
N LEU A 110 -1.47 11.75 -2.46
CA LEU A 110 -2.09 12.16 -1.20
C LEU A 110 -1.37 11.52 0.00
N SER A 111 -1.09 10.22 -0.07
CA SER A 111 -0.46 9.47 1.03
C SER A 111 0.94 9.98 1.32
N MET A 112 1.75 10.20 0.28
CA MET A 112 3.11 10.75 0.41
C MET A 112 3.09 12.14 1.04
N ALA A 113 2.24 13.02 0.55
CA ALA A 113 2.14 14.37 1.07
C ALA A 113 1.66 14.40 2.52
N ARG A 114 0.80 13.46 2.93
CA ARG A 114 0.34 13.33 4.31
C ARG A 114 1.43 12.84 5.25
N ILE A 115 2.22 11.86 4.83
CA ILE A 115 3.37 11.37 5.60
C ILE A 115 4.35 12.51 5.88
N GLU A 116 4.67 13.31 4.84
CA GLU A 116 5.57 14.45 4.96
C GLU A 116 5.07 15.49 5.98
N GLN A 117 3.76 15.80 5.92
CA GLN A 117 3.12 16.72 6.88
C GLN A 117 3.13 16.18 8.32
N ASP A 118 2.95 14.87 8.51
CA ASP A 118 2.86 14.26 9.84
C ASP A 118 4.24 14.10 10.51
N ASP A 119 5.31 13.91 9.74
CA ASP A 119 6.68 13.82 10.27
C ASP A 119 7.23 15.18 10.73
N GLY A 120 6.48 16.26 10.49
CA GLY A 120 6.82 17.61 10.92
C GLY A 120 7.95 18.22 10.12
N ALA A 121 8.19 17.72 8.91
CA ALA A 121 9.28 18.06 8.01
C ALA A 121 9.05 19.35 7.19
N GLY A 122 8.07 20.17 7.58
CA GLY A 122 7.91 21.53 7.11
C GLY A 122 6.47 21.88 6.70
N ASP A 123 6.28 23.15 6.33
CA ASP A 123 5.01 23.67 5.82
C ASP A 123 4.77 23.32 4.33
N CYS A 124 5.51 22.34 3.77
CA CYS A 124 5.49 21.95 2.36
C CYS A 124 5.16 20.44 2.20
N PRO A 125 4.20 20.05 1.34
CA PRO A 125 3.25 20.91 0.65
C PRO A 125 2.32 21.61 1.65
N THR A 126 1.86 22.82 1.34
CA THR A 126 1.01 23.55 2.27
C THR A 126 -0.39 22.95 2.33
N LEU A 127 -0.84 22.61 3.54
CA LEU A 127 -2.16 22.06 3.81
C LEU A 127 -3.18 23.13 4.21
N GLU A 128 -4.30 23.20 3.48
CA GLU A 128 -5.49 23.97 3.85
C GLU A 128 -6.69 23.03 4.03
N GLU A 129 -7.29 23.04 5.22
CA GLU A 129 -8.50 22.26 5.54
C GLU A 129 -9.69 23.19 5.83
N ASN A 130 -10.82 22.91 5.19
CA ASN A 130 -12.06 23.65 5.38
C ASN A 130 -13.27 22.71 5.28
N GLY A 131 -13.70 22.19 6.43
CA GLY A 131 -14.82 21.27 6.50
C GLY A 131 -14.47 19.93 5.88
N ASP A 132 -15.22 19.51 4.86
CA ASP A 132 -15.01 18.29 4.09
C ASP A 132 -13.99 18.44 2.94
N ARG A 133 -13.43 19.65 2.78
CA ARG A 133 -12.45 19.96 1.74
C ARG A 133 -11.05 20.08 2.33
N MET A 134 -10.11 19.45 1.66
CA MET A 134 -8.68 19.46 1.90
C MET A 134 -7.96 19.90 0.63
N VAL A 135 -6.97 20.78 0.76
CA VAL A 135 -6.12 21.22 -0.34
C VAL A 135 -4.67 21.06 0.08
N LEU A 136 -3.87 20.43 -0.78
CA LEU A 136 -2.41 20.45 -0.71
C LEU A 136 -1.89 21.26 -1.88
N GLU A 137 -1.08 22.27 -1.58
CA GLU A 137 -0.49 23.16 -2.59
C GLU A 137 1.03 23.04 -2.56
N GLY A 138 1.61 22.66 -3.70
CA GLY A 138 3.06 22.66 -3.92
C GLY A 138 3.58 24.06 -4.25
N GLY A 139 4.67 24.12 -5.02
CA GLY A 139 5.43 25.35 -5.29
C GLY A 139 6.40 25.71 -4.16
N CYS A 140 6.84 24.72 -3.39
CA CYS A 140 7.75 24.86 -2.26
C CYS A 140 8.72 23.67 -2.20
N GLU A 141 9.76 23.80 -1.37
CA GLU A 141 10.71 22.72 -1.06
C GLU A 141 10.51 22.28 0.40
N ASP A 142 10.62 20.99 0.67
CA ASP A 142 10.63 20.43 2.04
C ASP A 142 12.01 20.57 2.71
N GLU A 143 12.14 20.05 3.94
CA GLU A 143 13.40 20.11 4.70
C GLU A 143 14.56 19.30 4.07
N ASP A 144 14.24 18.29 3.27
CA ASP A 144 15.21 17.44 2.56
C ASP A 144 15.59 18.02 1.18
N GLY A 145 14.90 19.07 0.75
CA GLY A 145 15.14 19.76 -0.51
C GLY A 145 14.38 19.16 -1.69
N ASN A 146 13.38 18.31 -1.45
CA ASN A 146 12.49 17.84 -2.50
C ASN A 146 11.50 18.95 -2.86
N GLU A 147 11.26 19.12 -4.15
CA GLU A 147 10.33 20.11 -4.67
C GLU A 147 8.94 19.50 -4.76
N TRP A 148 7.97 20.08 -4.04
CA TRP A 148 6.56 19.75 -4.22
C TRP A 148 5.97 20.67 -5.28
N GLN A 149 5.13 20.14 -6.17
CA GLN A 149 4.55 20.91 -7.28
C GLN A 149 3.04 20.67 -7.41
N GLY A 150 2.39 21.57 -8.16
CA GLY A 150 0.98 21.52 -8.49
C GLY A 150 0.03 21.67 -7.31
N ARG A 151 -1.19 21.17 -7.48
CA ARG A 151 -2.27 21.28 -6.50
C ARG A 151 -3.08 19.99 -6.45
N MET A 152 -3.35 19.50 -5.24
CA MET A 152 -4.31 18.44 -4.99
C MET A 152 -5.48 19.00 -4.18
N THR A 153 -6.71 18.66 -4.58
CA THR A 153 -7.91 18.97 -3.81
C THR A 153 -8.66 17.67 -3.52
N ALA A 154 -8.90 17.37 -2.25
CA ALA A 154 -9.74 16.27 -1.82
C ALA A 154 -11.03 16.81 -1.20
N VAL A 155 -12.19 16.27 -1.58
CA VAL A 155 -13.51 16.66 -1.08
C VAL A 155 -14.26 15.41 -0.64
N GLY A 156 -14.78 15.41 0.59
CA GLY A 156 -15.61 14.32 1.10
C GLY A 156 -14.84 13.03 1.42
N ILE A 157 -13.50 13.01 1.33
CA ILE A 157 -12.71 11.78 1.57
C ILE A 157 -12.79 11.26 3.01
N GLU A 158 -13.27 12.07 3.96
CA GLU A 158 -13.56 11.60 5.33
C GLU A 158 -15.02 11.16 5.51
N SER A 159 -15.86 11.31 4.48
CA SER A 159 -17.28 11.00 4.54
C SER A 159 -17.51 9.50 4.34
N GLU A 160 -18.45 8.93 5.10
CA GLU A 160 -18.88 7.55 4.91
C GLU A 160 -19.49 7.30 3.51
N ALA A 161 -19.87 8.36 2.78
CA ALA A 161 -20.45 8.28 1.43
C ALA A 161 -19.39 8.27 0.31
N GLY A 162 -18.10 8.36 0.64
CA GLY A 162 -17.02 8.52 -0.33
C GLY A 162 -16.70 9.99 -0.63
N GLY A 163 -15.75 10.21 -1.54
CA GLY A 163 -15.19 11.52 -1.87
C GLY A 163 -14.45 11.54 -3.19
N THR A 164 -13.94 12.70 -3.58
CA THR A 164 -13.18 12.90 -4.81
C THR A 164 -11.85 13.55 -4.50
N ILE A 165 -10.79 13.02 -5.08
CA ILE A 165 -9.46 13.63 -5.15
C ILE A 165 -9.26 14.12 -6.57
N THR A 166 -8.81 15.37 -6.71
CA THR A 166 -8.46 16.00 -7.99
C THR A 166 -7.01 16.44 -7.92
N TYR A 167 -6.23 16.03 -8.91
CA TYR A 167 -4.83 16.39 -9.10
C TYR A 167 -4.71 17.37 -10.28
N GLU A 168 -3.99 18.47 -10.06
CA GLU A 168 -3.66 19.48 -11.05
C GLU A 168 -2.13 19.66 -11.06
N GLY A 169 -1.45 18.80 -11.81
CA GLY A 169 0.01 18.70 -11.88
C GLY A 169 0.66 18.45 -10.52
N PHE A 170 -0.01 17.74 -9.62
CA PHE A 170 0.43 17.58 -8.23
C PHE A 170 1.40 16.42 -8.08
N GLY A 171 2.49 16.65 -7.36
CA GLY A 171 3.46 15.60 -7.10
C GLY A 171 4.72 16.15 -6.47
N PHE A 172 5.81 15.39 -6.58
CA PHE A 172 7.08 15.73 -5.97
C PHE A 172 8.25 15.44 -6.92
N ALA A 173 9.34 16.16 -6.72
CA ALA A 173 10.60 15.93 -7.38
C ALA A 173 11.72 15.78 -6.36
N SER A 174 12.41 14.63 -6.37
CA SER A 174 13.56 14.34 -5.51
C SER A 174 14.87 14.71 -6.21
N LEU A 175 15.81 15.27 -5.46
CA LEU A 175 17.17 15.52 -5.95
C LEU A 175 18.08 14.35 -5.59
N GLU A 176 18.45 13.58 -6.61
CA GLU A 176 19.43 12.49 -6.50
C GLU A 176 20.83 12.95 -6.93
N GLU A 177 21.86 12.15 -6.63
CA GLU A 177 23.25 12.46 -6.99
C GLU A 177 23.43 12.61 -8.52
N CYS A 178 22.65 11.86 -9.32
CA CYS A 178 22.75 11.84 -10.77
C CYS A 178 21.72 12.69 -11.52
N GLY A 179 20.71 13.24 -10.84
CA GLY A 179 19.68 14.05 -11.49
C GLY A 179 18.47 14.31 -10.59
N ARG A 180 17.39 14.79 -11.19
CA ARG A 180 16.13 15.05 -10.50
C ARG A 180 15.10 14.01 -10.94
N ASP A 181 14.60 13.23 -9.99
CA ASP A 181 13.47 12.32 -10.25
C ASP A 181 12.18 13.10 -10.04
N VAL A 182 11.23 12.98 -10.97
CA VAL A 182 9.98 13.73 -10.97
C VAL A 182 8.83 12.73 -11.03
N LEU A 183 7.78 12.97 -10.25
CA LEU A 183 6.53 12.21 -10.31
C LEU A 183 5.36 13.18 -10.16
N VAL A 184 4.46 13.23 -11.16
CA VAL A 184 3.38 14.21 -11.25
C VAL A 184 2.09 13.52 -11.63
N TYR A 185 1.03 13.83 -10.90
CA TYR A 185 -0.32 13.33 -11.15
C TYR A 185 -1.22 14.45 -11.66
N ASP A 186 -2.08 14.08 -12.61
CA ASP A 186 -3.20 14.85 -13.11
C ASP A 186 -4.47 13.97 -13.13
N GLY A 187 -5.63 14.60 -13.02
CA GLY A 187 -6.92 13.92 -13.15
C GLY A 187 -7.65 13.73 -11.82
N THR A 188 -8.47 12.69 -11.71
CA THR A 188 -9.35 12.45 -10.57
C THR A 188 -9.43 11.00 -10.14
N LEU A 189 -9.48 10.78 -8.82
CA LEU A 189 -9.95 9.55 -8.20
C LEU A 189 -11.24 9.87 -7.43
N ALA A 190 -12.35 9.26 -7.79
CA ALA A 190 -13.62 9.40 -7.10
C ALA A 190 -14.04 8.06 -6.49
N GLY A 191 -14.58 8.09 -5.28
CA GLY A 191 -15.21 6.95 -4.63
C GLY A 191 -16.60 7.34 -4.12
N GLU A 192 -17.56 6.45 -4.27
CA GLU A 192 -18.91 6.59 -3.73
C GLU A 192 -19.29 5.33 -2.95
N ARG A 193 -19.94 5.51 -1.80
CA ARG A 193 -20.53 4.41 -1.02
C ARG A 193 -22.01 4.66 -0.81
N SER A 194 -22.82 3.69 -1.23
CA SER A 194 -24.27 3.70 -1.03
C SER A 194 -24.66 2.98 0.27
N GLY A 195 -24.64 3.71 1.41
CA GLY A 195 -25.00 3.16 2.72
C GLY A 195 -23.97 2.14 3.22
N ASP A 196 -24.41 0.97 3.69
CA ASP A 196 -23.53 -0.16 4.07
C ASP A 196 -23.12 -1.01 2.86
N GLY A 197 -23.30 -0.50 1.64
CA GLY A 197 -23.00 -1.18 0.39
C GLY A 197 -21.50 -1.18 0.04
N PRO A 198 -21.15 -1.74 -1.12
CA PRO A 198 -19.79 -1.64 -1.64
C PRO A 198 -19.37 -0.18 -1.87
N VAL A 199 -18.05 0.04 -1.91
CA VAL A 199 -17.45 1.28 -2.39
C VAL A 199 -17.23 1.14 -3.89
N GLU A 200 -17.91 1.96 -4.68
CA GLU A 200 -17.63 2.12 -6.10
C GLU A 200 -16.53 3.17 -6.26
N PHE A 201 -15.62 3.01 -7.21
CA PHE A 201 -14.62 4.02 -7.52
C PHE A 201 -14.42 4.18 -9.03
N GLU A 202 -14.02 5.38 -9.42
CA GLU A 202 -13.64 5.77 -10.77
C GLU A 202 -12.29 6.48 -10.71
N ALA A 203 -11.36 6.07 -11.56
CA ALA A 203 -10.04 6.67 -11.73
C ALA A 203 -9.93 7.16 -13.17
N ASP A 204 -9.74 8.46 -13.34
CA ASP A 204 -9.32 9.13 -14.58
C ASP A 204 -8.02 9.83 -14.24
N LEU A 205 -6.91 9.12 -14.33
CA LEU A 205 -5.62 9.56 -13.80
C LEU A 205 -4.57 9.53 -14.90
N ARG A 206 -3.66 10.50 -14.84
CA ARG A 206 -2.44 10.53 -15.62
C ARG A 206 -1.27 10.72 -14.68
N LEU A 207 -0.26 9.89 -14.84
CA LEU A 207 1.02 9.97 -14.18
C LEU A 207 2.08 10.33 -15.22
N GLU A 208 2.88 11.34 -14.91
CA GLU A 208 4.10 11.68 -15.64
C GLU A 208 5.28 11.54 -14.69
N GLY A 209 6.31 10.83 -15.13
CA GLY A 209 7.53 10.63 -14.36
C GLY A 209 8.77 10.86 -15.19
N GLU A 210 9.84 11.30 -14.53
CA GLU A 210 11.18 11.44 -15.11
C GLU A 210 12.17 10.81 -14.13
N ASN A 211 13.04 9.91 -14.62
CA ASN A 211 14.19 9.46 -13.85
C ASN A 211 15.40 10.33 -14.20
N GLY A 212 15.85 11.16 -13.27
CA GLY A 212 16.93 12.12 -13.50
C GLY A 212 18.28 11.47 -13.79
N CYS A 213 18.48 10.21 -13.38
CA CYS A 213 19.74 9.49 -13.59
C CYS A 213 19.85 8.88 -14.99
N THR A 214 18.74 8.40 -15.55
CA THR A 214 18.69 7.81 -16.89
C THR A 214 18.18 8.79 -17.94
N GLY A 215 17.50 9.86 -17.52
CA GLY A 215 16.71 10.74 -18.39
C GLY A 215 15.49 10.06 -19.00
N MET A 216 15.07 8.93 -18.44
CA MET A 216 13.91 8.18 -18.91
C MET A 216 12.64 8.89 -18.47
N GLU A 217 11.78 9.21 -19.43
CA GLU A 217 10.44 9.75 -19.19
C GLU A 217 9.44 8.59 -19.23
N MET A 218 8.53 8.56 -18.27
CA MET A 218 7.43 7.60 -18.22
C MET A 218 6.09 8.34 -18.21
N THR A 219 5.10 7.76 -18.86
CA THR A 219 3.71 8.19 -18.68
C THR A 219 2.83 6.98 -18.46
N ALA A 220 1.87 7.08 -17.56
CA ALA A 220 0.83 6.07 -17.39
C ALA A 220 -0.53 6.76 -17.28
N ASP A 221 -1.54 6.21 -17.95
CA ASP A 221 -2.92 6.71 -17.90
C ASP A 221 -3.85 5.59 -17.41
N TRP A 222 -4.82 5.95 -16.57
CA TRP A 222 -5.87 5.05 -16.10
C TRP A 222 -7.22 5.69 -16.37
N ASP A 223 -8.07 4.99 -17.12
CA ASP A 223 -9.52 5.24 -17.18
C ASP A 223 -10.20 3.95 -16.72
N TYR A 224 -10.55 3.89 -15.44
CA TYR A 224 -10.86 2.64 -14.75
C TYR A 224 -12.00 2.83 -13.74
N SER A 225 -12.90 1.85 -13.70
CA SER A 225 -13.96 1.80 -12.70
C SER A 225 -13.87 0.50 -11.91
N GLY A 226 -14.20 0.55 -10.62
CA GLY A 226 -14.13 -0.63 -9.77
C GLY A 226 -15.07 -0.59 -8.58
N VAL A 227 -15.09 -1.71 -7.87
CA VAL A 227 -15.95 -1.96 -6.73
C VAL A 227 -15.13 -2.70 -5.67
N LEU A 228 -15.14 -2.17 -4.45
CA LEU A 228 -14.60 -2.78 -3.24
C LEU A 228 -15.76 -3.24 -2.34
N GLU A 229 -15.82 -4.54 -2.10
CA GLU A 229 -16.68 -5.17 -1.11
C GLU A 229 -15.86 -5.60 0.10
N GLN A 230 -16.07 -4.95 1.24
CA GLN A 230 -15.43 -5.33 2.49
C GLN A 230 -16.24 -6.41 3.22
N SER A 231 -15.54 -7.38 3.81
CA SER A 231 -16.11 -8.50 4.55
C SER A 231 -15.11 -9.06 5.57
N GLY A 232 -15.52 -10.06 6.35
CA GLY A 232 -14.66 -10.66 7.37
C GLY A 232 -14.80 -10.02 8.76
N ASP A 233 -13.98 -10.50 9.69
CA ASP A 233 -13.87 -9.91 11.02
C ASP A 233 -12.95 -8.68 10.96
N ASP A 234 -13.19 -7.71 11.84
CA ASP A 234 -12.32 -6.57 12.12
C ASP A 234 -11.35 -6.98 13.24
N ALA A 235 -10.25 -7.64 12.88
CA ALA A 235 -9.32 -8.24 13.82
C ALA A 235 -8.36 -7.19 14.42
N ASP A 236 -8.10 -6.09 13.73
CA ASP A 236 -7.26 -5.00 14.23
C ASP A 236 -8.05 -3.92 15.01
N HIS A 237 -9.39 -4.00 14.98
CA HIS A 237 -10.32 -3.12 15.67
C HIS A 237 -10.28 -1.68 15.18
N ASP A 238 -10.00 -1.46 13.90
CA ASP A 238 -10.05 -0.14 13.26
C ASP A 238 -11.49 0.30 12.90
N GLY A 239 -12.45 -0.62 12.98
CA GLY A 239 -13.87 -0.41 12.70
C GLY A 239 -14.30 -0.85 11.31
N GLU A 240 -13.40 -1.40 10.50
CA GLU A 240 -13.63 -1.87 9.13
C GLU A 240 -13.31 -3.37 8.99
N PRO A 241 -13.91 -4.09 8.03
CA PRO A 241 -13.59 -5.50 7.83
C PRO A 241 -12.22 -5.74 7.15
N ASP A 242 -11.49 -6.75 7.62
CA ASP A 242 -10.11 -7.08 7.18
C ASP A 242 -10.00 -7.81 5.82
N VAL A 243 -11.12 -8.07 5.14
CA VAL A 243 -11.12 -8.72 3.82
C VAL A 243 -11.75 -7.80 2.78
N GLY A 244 -10.96 -7.36 1.80
CA GLY A 244 -11.43 -6.60 0.66
C GLY A 244 -11.53 -7.46 -0.59
N ARG A 245 -12.72 -7.58 -1.17
CA ARG A 245 -12.92 -8.17 -2.51
C ARG A 245 -13.07 -7.07 -3.54
N TRP A 246 -12.20 -7.10 -4.54
CA TRP A 246 -12.09 -6.10 -5.58
C TRP A 246 -12.55 -6.64 -6.93
N ASN A 247 -13.31 -5.81 -7.64
CA ASN A 247 -13.68 -6.01 -9.03
C ASN A 247 -13.44 -4.71 -9.78
N GLY A 248 -13.17 -4.76 -11.07
CA GLY A 248 -13.06 -3.55 -11.86
C GLY A 248 -12.68 -3.78 -13.30
N THR A 249 -12.82 -2.74 -14.11
CA THR A 249 -12.47 -2.76 -15.51
C THR A 249 -12.18 -1.35 -16.03
N GLY A 250 -11.29 -1.27 -17.00
CA GLY A 250 -10.85 -0.01 -17.58
C GLY A 250 -9.75 -0.18 -18.60
N SER A 251 -9.30 0.94 -19.18
CA SER A 251 -8.06 1.02 -19.95
C SER A 251 -6.92 1.49 -19.06
N VAL A 252 -5.76 0.87 -19.24
CA VAL A 252 -4.51 1.29 -18.60
C VAL A 252 -3.44 1.41 -19.68
N SER A 253 -2.77 2.55 -19.75
CA SER A 253 -1.67 2.79 -20.67
C SER A 253 -0.35 2.96 -19.90
N HIS A 254 0.74 2.60 -20.53
CA HIS A 254 2.09 2.91 -20.05
C HIS A 254 3.00 3.15 -21.25
N SER A 255 3.80 4.23 -21.24
CA SER A 255 4.59 4.69 -22.40
C SER A 255 5.50 3.62 -22.99
N GLU A 256 6.09 2.76 -22.15
CA GLU A 256 6.99 1.69 -22.61
C GLU A 256 6.29 0.39 -23.03
N ILE A 257 5.07 0.16 -22.56
CA ILE A 257 4.38 -1.13 -22.70
C ILE A 257 3.26 -1.05 -23.74
N GLY A 258 2.61 0.11 -23.84
CA GLY A 258 1.39 0.33 -24.63
C GLY A 258 0.14 0.34 -23.76
N GLU A 259 -1.02 0.28 -24.40
CA GLU A 259 -2.34 0.27 -23.77
C GLU A 259 -2.92 -1.14 -23.69
N VAL A 260 -3.60 -1.42 -22.57
CA VAL A 260 -4.40 -2.63 -22.34
C VAL A 260 -5.80 -2.31 -21.85
N GLU A 261 -6.77 -3.13 -22.23
CA GLU A 261 -8.02 -3.25 -21.45
C GLU A 261 -7.78 -4.23 -20.31
N ALA A 262 -8.14 -3.84 -19.09
CA ALA A 262 -8.00 -4.64 -17.89
C ALA A 262 -9.36 -5.01 -17.29
N LEU A 263 -9.44 -6.22 -16.72
CA LEU A 263 -10.60 -6.72 -16.00
C LEU A 263 -10.13 -7.48 -14.76
N THR A 264 -10.40 -6.93 -13.58
CA THR A 264 -10.18 -7.61 -12.30
C THR A 264 -11.47 -8.28 -11.85
N THR A 265 -11.37 -9.57 -11.53
CA THR A 265 -12.49 -10.39 -11.05
C THR A 265 -12.13 -11.03 -9.72
N ASP A 266 -12.92 -10.70 -8.71
CA ASP A 266 -12.85 -11.25 -7.35
C ASP A 266 -11.42 -11.31 -6.78
N GLU A 267 -10.65 -10.23 -6.96
CA GLU A 267 -9.32 -10.12 -6.34
C GLU A 267 -9.50 -9.86 -4.85
N VAL A 268 -9.12 -10.83 -4.03
CA VAL A 268 -9.32 -10.79 -2.58
C VAL A 268 -8.02 -10.41 -1.90
N VAL A 269 -8.03 -9.27 -1.22
CA VAL A 269 -6.96 -8.84 -0.31
C VAL A 269 -7.37 -9.22 1.10
N ASP A 270 -6.64 -10.17 1.70
CA ASP A 270 -6.84 -10.65 3.07
C ASP A 270 -5.47 -10.84 3.71
N GLY A 271 -5.06 -9.87 4.55
CA GLY A 271 -3.75 -9.87 5.19
C GLY A 271 -3.55 -11.01 6.20
N THR A 272 -4.63 -11.64 6.67
CA THR A 272 -4.58 -12.81 7.55
C THR A 272 -4.35 -14.09 6.76
N ALA A 273 -4.92 -14.19 5.56
CA ALA A 273 -4.65 -15.29 4.64
C ALA A 273 -3.26 -15.17 4.02
N CYS A 274 -2.93 -13.99 3.49
CA CYS A 274 -1.60 -13.68 3.00
C CYS A 274 -1.28 -12.18 3.08
N SER A 275 -0.15 -11.84 3.70
CA SER A 275 0.26 -10.44 3.86
C SER A 275 1.11 -9.89 2.72
N THR A 276 1.49 -10.72 1.74
CA THR A 276 2.44 -10.37 0.68
C THR A 276 1.79 -10.28 -0.70
N GLU A 277 0.63 -10.91 -0.93
CA GLU A 277 -0.08 -10.91 -2.21
C GLU A 277 -1.58 -11.13 -2.02
N ALA A 278 -2.35 -11.07 -3.11
CA ALA A 278 -3.79 -11.30 -3.05
C ALA A 278 -4.08 -12.77 -2.72
N ALA A 279 -5.02 -12.98 -1.81
CA ALA A 279 -5.42 -14.30 -1.36
C ALA A 279 -6.02 -15.14 -2.49
N SER A 280 -6.75 -14.51 -3.42
CA SER A 280 -7.32 -15.15 -4.60
C SER A 280 -7.73 -14.13 -5.67
N GLY A 281 -8.12 -14.61 -6.86
CA GLY A 281 -8.79 -13.82 -7.89
C GLY A 281 -8.02 -13.81 -9.20
N THR A 282 -8.43 -12.97 -10.14
CA THR A 282 -7.72 -12.82 -11.41
C THR A 282 -7.76 -11.39 -11.94
N THR A 283 -6.71 -11.00 -12.65
CA THR A 283 -6.70 -9.82 -13.52
C THR A 283 -6.42 -10.25 -14.96
N GLU A 284 -7.35 -9.97 -15.86
CA GLU A 284 -7.26 -10.22 -17.29
C GLU A 284 -6.81 -8.96 -18.02
N LEU A 285 -5.84 -9.08 -18.93
CA LEU A 285 -5.28 -8.01 -19.75
C LEU A 285 -5.51 -8.34 -21.23
N ARG A 286 -6.06 -7.40 -22.00
CA ARG A 286 -6.31 -7.56 -23.43
C ARG A 286 -5.58 -6.49 -24.24
N ALA A 287 -4.81 -6.94 -25.23
CA ALA A 287 -4.12 -6.05 -26.16
C ALA A 287 -3.83 -6.75 -27.49
N GLY A 288 -4.11 -6.08 -28.61
CA GLY A 288 -3.77 -6.61 -29.95
C GLY A 288 -4.38 -7.98 -30.27
N GLY A 289 -5.48 -8.36 -29.62
CA GLY A 289 -6.10 -9.69 -29.73
C GLY A 289 -5.46 -10.78 -28.86
N GLN A 290 -4.40 -10.47 -28.12
CA GLN A 290 -3.83 -11.32 -27.08
C GLN A 290 -4.60 -11.15 -25.78
N VAL A 291 -4.65 -12.21 -24.98
CA VAL A 291 -5.26 -12.20 -23.64
C VAL A 291 -4.27 -12.81 -22.65
N ALA A 292 -3.81 -12.00 -21.68
CA ALA A 292 -3.08 -12.48 -20.53
C ALA A 292 -4.03 -12.58 -19.32
N ILE A 293 -3.92 -13.65 -18.54
CA ILE A 293 -4.69 -13.81 -17.29
C ILE A 293 -3.69 -14.04 -16.16
N ILE A 294 -3.63 -13.11 -15.23
CA ILE A 294 -2.88 -13.20 -13.98
C ILE A 294 -3.81 -13.84 -12.94
N THR A 295 -3.33 -14.87 -12.25
CA THR A 295 -4.08 -15.59 -11.21
C THR A 295 -3.35 -15.46 -9.88
N TYR A 296 -4.10 -15.00 -8.88
CA TYR A 296 -3.61 -14.85 -7.51
C TYR A 296 -4.02 -16.06 -6.67
N ASP A 297 -3.11 -16.57 -5.85
CA ASP A 297 -3.31 -17.77 -5.05
C ASP A 297 -2.67 -17.70 -3.65
N GLY A 298 -2.51 -16.50 -3.10
CA GLY A 298 -1.85 -16.28 -1.82
C GLY A 298 -2.47 -17.04 -0.65
N ALA A 299 -3.77 -17.37 -0.67
CA ALA A 299 -4.37 -18.21 0.37
C ALA A 299 -3.82 -19.65 0.39
N THR A 300 -3.25 -20.11 -0.72
CA THR A 300 -2.67 -21.46 -0.86
C THR A 300 -1.15 -21.42 -0.75
N ASP A 301 -0.51 -20.44 -1.38
CA ASP A 301 0.95 -20.43 -1.55
C ASP A 301 1.61 -19.12 -1.12
N CYS A 302 1.05 -18.41 -0.13
CA CYS A 302 1.52 -17.10 0.37
C CYS A 302 3.06 -16.92 0.34
N ASP A 303 3.58 -16.48 -0.80
CA ASP A 303 5.01 -16.55 -1.06
C ASP A 303 5.63 -15.25 -0.51
N PRO A 304 6.73 -15.32 0.27
CA PRO A 304 7.43 -14.11 0.70
C PRO A 304 7.93 -13.23 -0.46
N GLY A 305 8.11 -13.80 -1.65
CA GLY A 305 8.45 -13.13 -2.89
C GLY A 305 7.26 -12.67 -3.73
N SER A 306 6.02 -12.89 -3.27
CA SER A 306 4.77 -12.47 -3.91
C SER A 306 4.66 -12.94 -5.36
N THR A 307 4.39 -14.24 -5.53
CA THR A 307 4.36 -14.90 -6.82
C THR A 307 2.94 -15.06 -7.33
N VAL A 308 2.72 -14.72 -8.59
CA VAL A 308 1.45 -15.00 -9.29
C VAL A 308 1.71 -15.91 -10.47
N THR A 309 0.73 -16.72 -10.83
CA THR A 309 0.78 -17.49 -12.08
C THR A 309 0.08 -16.73 -13.20
N TRP A 310 0.49 -16.94 -14.45
CA TRP A 310 -0.19 -16.32 -15.57
C TRP A 310 -0.23 -17.18 -16.82
N THR A 311 -1.23 -16.90 -17.66
CA THR A 311 -1.38 -17.51 -18.98
C THR A 311 -1.39 -16.45 -20.06
N LEU A 312 -0.94 -16.79 -21.26
CA LEU A 312 -1.06 -15.98 -22.48
C LEU A 312 -1.80 -16.80 -23.54
N ASP A 313 -2.93 -16.28 -24.01
CA ASP A 313 -3.82 -16.95 -24.97
C ASP A 313 -4.18 -18.39 -24.54
N GLY A 314 -4.36 -18.58 -23.23
CA GLY A 314 -4.66 -19.87 -22.60
C GLY A 314 -3.48 -20.82 -22.43
N VAL A 315 -2.26 -20.39 -22.77
CA VAL A 315 -1.02 -21.15 -22.55
C VAL A 315 -0.33 -20.66 -21.28
N ASP A 316 -0.12 -21.56 -20.34
CA ASP A 316 0.63 -21.32 -19.11
C ASP A 316 2.05 -20.80 -19.40
N GLN A 317 2.39 -19.68 -18.77
CA GLN A 317 3.68 -19.00 -18.89
C GLN A 317 4.54 -19.15 -17.62
N GLY A 318 4.00 -19.77 -16.56
CA GLY A 318 4.65 -19.93 -15.27
C GLY A 318 4.36 -18.79 -14.30
N GLU A 319 5.33 -18.51 -13.44
CA GLU A 319 5.20 -17.58 -12.32
C GLU A 319 5.92 -16.25 -12.59
N VAL A 320 5.38 -15.18 -12.00
CA VAL A 320 5.98 -13.86 -11.93
C VAL A 320 6.08 -13.47 -10.46
N SER A 321 7.29 -13.18 -9.99
CA SER A 321 7.54 -12.73 -8.61
C SER A 321 7.44 -11.21 -8.48
N GLY A 322 7.23 -10.73 -7.26
CA GLY A 322 7.21 -9.30 -6.93
C GLY A 322 5.85 -8.64 -7.17
N VAL A 323 4.80 -9.40 -7.50
CA VAL A 323 3.44 -8.87 -7.67
C VAL A 323 2.78 -8.76 -6.30
N GLN A 324 3.10 -7.67 -5.60
CA GLN A 324 2.57 -7.39 -4.27
C GLN A 324 1.21 -6.72 -4.35
N CYS A 325 0.35 -7.03 -3.39
CA CYS A 325 -0.82 -6.19 -3.12
C CYS A 325 -0.31 -4.84 -2.59
N SER A 326 -0.36 -3.82 -3.45
CA SER A 326 0.07 -2.46 -3.11
C SER A 326 -0.91 -1.74 -2.18
N ILE A 327 -1.76 -2.43 -1.43
CA ILE A 327 -2.54 -1.79 -0.37
C ILE A 327 -2.48 -2.68 0.87
N GLY A 328 -1.65 -2.27 1.84
CA GLY A 328 -2.04 -2.52 3.22
C GLY A 328 -3.41 -1.87 3.36
N GLN A 329 -4.43 -2.65 3.73
CA GLN A 329 -5.83 -2.27 3.58
C GLN A 329 -6.05 -0.78 3.92
N PRO A 330 -6.53 0.03 2.97
CA PRO A 330 -6.81 1.42 3.28
C PRO A 330 -7.97 1.38 4.28
N ALA A 331 -7.74 1.86 5.51
CA ALA A 331 -8.82 2.10 6.46
C ALA A 331 -9.89 2.91 5.73
N ALA A 332 -11.13 2.42 5.69
CA ALA A 332 -12.13 2.98 4.79
C ALA A 332 -12.34 4.47 5.06
N PRO A 333 -12.47 5.30 4.01
CA PRO A 333 -12.83 6.71 4.16
C PRO A 333 -14.21 6.77 4.83
N GLY A 334 -14.28 7.27 6.07
CA GLY A 334 -15.56 7.40 6.77
C GLY A 334 -15.50 7.54 8.28
N ARG A 335 -14.41 7.16 8.94
CA ARG A 335 -14.28 7.34 10.40
C ARG A 335 -12.94 7.94 10.77
N SER A 336 -12.98 8.88 11.70
CA SER A 336 -11.93 9.76 12.21
C SER A 336 -10.74 9.04 12.90
N GLY A 337 -10.30 7.90 12.37
CA GLY A 337 -9.25 7.02 12.89
C GLY A 337 -7.88 7.20 12.24
N TRP A 338 -7.77 7.88 11.08
CA TRP A 338 -6.48 8.12 10.43
C TRP A 338 -5.50 8.88 11.35
N LEU A 339 -6.00 9.77 12.21
CA LEU A 339 -5.20 10.50 13.20
C LEU A 339 -4.81 9.70 14.46
N ALA A 340 -5.40 8.52 14.71
CA ALA A 340 -5.17 7.75 15.94
C ALA A 340 -4.18 6.58 15.78
N ALA A 341 -3.97 6.09 14.56
CA ALA A 341 -3.08 4.95 14.29
C ALA A 341 -1.57 5.33 14.27
N LEU A 342 -1.23 6.62 14.13
CA LEU A 342 0.17 7.07 13.98
C LEU A 342 0.81 7.59 15.29
N TRP A 343 0.06 7.67 16.39
CA TRP A 343 0.55 8.26 17.65
C TRP A 343 1.64 7.49 18.43
N PRO A 344 1.88 6.17 18.30
CA PRO A 344 2.93 5.51 19.08
C PRO A 344 4.37 5.69 18.56
N VAL A 345 4.58 6.11 17.30
CA VAL A 345 5.93 6.14 16.67
C VAL A 345 6.76 7.34 17.15
N VAL A 346 6.10 8.45 17.51
CA VAL A 346 6.72 9.73 17.91
C VAL A 346 7.58 9.62 19.20
N LEU A 347 7.40 8.58 20.04
CA LEU A 347 8.11 8.47 21.32
C LEU A 347 9.38 7.60 21.31
N LEU A 348 9.65 6.82 20.25
CA LEU A 348 10.87 6.00 20.21
C LEU A 348 12.07 6.70 19.56
N VAL A 349 11.86 7.54 18.56
CA VAL A 349 12.96 8.20 17.81
C VAL A 349 13.62 9.31 18.62
N ARG A 350 12.90 9.95 19.55
CA ARG A 350 13.44 11.03 20.40
C ARG A 350 14.40 10.57 21.50
N LYS A 351 14.67 9.26 21.63
CA LYS A 351 15.62 8.70 22.62
C LYS A 351 16.92 8.18 22.02
N LEU A 352 17.11 8.29 20.70
CA LEU A 352 18.33 7.86 20.00
C LEU A 352 19.11 9.00 19.33
N ARG A 353 18.79 10.26 19.64
CA ARG A 353 19.66 11.42 19.41
C ARG A 353 20.05 12.06 20.73
#